data_AF-A0A7I7YKC6-F1
#
_entry.id   AF-A0A7I7YKC6-F1
#
_cell.length_a   1.000
_cell.length_b   1.000
_cell.length_c   1.000
_cell.angle_alpha   90.00
_cell.angle_beta   90.00
_cell.angle_gamma   90.00
#
_symmetry.space_group_name_H-M   'P 1'
#
loop_
_entity.id
_entity.type
_entity.pdbx_description
1 polymer ?
#
loop_
_entity_poly.entity_id
_entity_poly.type
_entity_poly.pdbx_seq_one_letter_code
_entity_poly.pdbx_strand_id
1 'polypeptide(L)' 'MSGDIESADDAHAWFVDNKADNSELGWRMEVEHDGQWSFFDDTEGGGA' A
#
# COMPACT_ATOMS: atom_id res chain seq x y z
N MET A 1 -8.64 15.29 -10.25
CA MET A 1 -9.44 14.98 -9.05
C MET A 1 -8.52 15.05 -7.85
N SER A 2 -8.75 15.96 -6.89
CA SER A 2 -8.29 15.73 -5.52
C SER A 2 -9.23 14.66 -4.96
N GLY A 3 -8.73 13.44 -4.79
CA GLY A 3 -9.48 12.35 -4.20
C GLY A 3 -9.38 12.47 -2.69
N ASP A 4 -10.46 12.91 -2.05
CA ASP A 4 -10.63 12.76 -0.62
C ASP A 4 -10.68 11.25 -0.31
N ILE A 5 -9.66 10.73 0.36
CA ILE A 5 -9.61 9.34 0.81
C ILE A 5 -10.24 9.31 2.19
N GLU A 6 -11.52 8.93 2.25
CA GLU A 6 -12.36 9.04 3.45
C GLU A 6 -12.10 7.93 4.48
N SER A 7 -11.41 6.86 4.08
CA SER A 7 -11.08 5.72 4.93
C SER A 7 -9.79 5.01 4.49
N ALA A 8 -9.21 4.23 5.39
CA ALA A 8 -8.10 3.32 5.09
C ALA A 8 -8.48 2.28 4.03
N ASP A 9 -9.74 1.83 4.01
CA ASP A 9 -10.26 0.92 2.99
C ASP A 9 -10.26 1.55 1.59
N ASP A 10 -10.62 2.83 1.50
CA ASP A 10 -10.61 3.58 0.24
C ASP A 10 -9.18 3.87 -0.23
N ALA A 11 -8.27 4.11 0.71
CA ALA A 11 -6.84 4.27 0.43
C ALA A 11 -6.26 3.00 -0.20
N HIS A 12 -6.62 1.85 0.38
CA HIS A 12 -6.18 0.54 -0.07
C HIS A 12 -6.76 0.20 -1.45
N ALA A 13 -8.05 0.47 -1.69
CA ALA A 13 -8.67 0.26 -2.99
C ALA A 13 -8.04 1.10 -4.10
N TRP A 14 -7.78 2.39 -3.83
CA TRP A 14 -7.07 3.27 -4.78
C TRP A 14 -5.65 2.76 -5.08
N PHE A 15 -4.92 2.32 -4.05
CA PHE A 15 -3.56 1.82 -4.19
C PHE A 15 -3.48 0.57 -5.07
N VAL A 16 -4.38 -0.40 -4.85
CA VAL A 16 -4.45 -1.62 -5.67
C VAL A 16 -4.75 -1.27 -7.13
N ASP A 17 -5.73 -0.40 -7.39
CA ASP A 17 -6.18 -0.09 -8.76
C ASP A 17 -5.18 0.79 -9.55
N ASN A 18 -4.44 1.68 -8.86
CA ASN A 18 -3.61 2.70 -9.53
C ASN A 18 -2.10 2.48 -9.39
N LYS A 19 -1.66 1.64 -8.45
CA LYS A 19 -0.23 1.40 -8.17
C LYS A 19 0.19 -0.06 -8.20
N ALA A 20 -0.74 -1.01 -8.10
CA ALA A 20 -0.42 -2.44 -8.19
C ALA A 20 -0.35 -2.95 -9.64
N ASP A 21 0.20 -2.16 -10.57
CA ASP A 21 0.71 -2.72 -11.84
C ASP A 21 2.00 -3.50 -11.47
N ASN A 22 1.75 -4.73 -11.03
CA ASN A 22 2.58 -5.55 -10.14
C ASN A 22 3.64 -6.34 -10.93
N SER A 23 4.25 -5.75 -11.95
CA SER A 23 5.06 -6.56 -12.87
C SER A 23 6.43 -6.91 -12.35
N GLU A 24 7.13 -6.10 -11.53
CA GLU A 24 8.53 -6.44 -11.16
C GLU A 24 9.04 -6.00 -9.78
N LEU A 25 8.38 -5.15 -9.00
CA LEU A 25 8.93 -4.68 -7.72
C LEU A 25 7.81 -4.55 -6.68
N GLY A 26 7.78 -5.47 -5.72
CA GLY A 26 6.83 -5.46 -4.60
C GLY A 26 6.80 -4.13 -3.84
N TRP A 27 5.75 -3.90 -3.05
CA TRP A 27 5.51 -2.62 -2.38
C TRP A 27 5.79 -2.68 -0.87
N ARG A 28 6.06 -1.51 -0.28
CA ARG A 28 6.14 -1.30 1.18
C ARG A 28 5.29 -0.10 1.58
N MET A 29 4.46 -0.27 2.61
CA MET A 29 3.67 0.79 3.25
C MET A 29 4.07 0.94 4.72
N GLU A 30 4.24 2.19 5.15
CA GLU A 30 4.54 2.57 6.54
C GLU A 30 3.38 3.41 7.05
N VAL A 31 2.76 3.00 8.17
CA VAL A 31 1.57 3.66 8.73
C VAL A 31 1.83 4.05 10.17
N GLU A 32 1.61 5.32 10.49
CA GLU A 32 1.64 5.84 11.86
C GLU A 32 0.21 5.95 12.40
N HIS A 33 0.00 5.43 13.61
CA HIS A 33 -1.27 5.53 14.34
C HIS A 33 -0.99 5.61 15.84
N ASP A 34 -1.52 6.63 16.52
CA ASP A 34 -1.38 6.88 17.95
C ASP A 34 0.09 6.90 18.46
N GLY A 35 1.00 7.44 17.67
CA GLY A 35 2.44 7.49 17.99
C GLY A 35 3.17 6.16 17.81
N GLN A 36 2.48 5.13 17.31
CA GLN A 36 3.05 3.83 16.99
C GLN A 36 3.14 3.64 15.48
N TRP A 37 4.25 3.05 15.04
CA TRP A 37 4.50 2.74 13.64
C TRP A 37 4.22 1.28 13.33
N SER A 38 3.51 1.04 12.23
CA SER A 38 3.26 -0.28 11.64
C SER A 38 3.86 -0.36 10.25
N PHE A 39 4.38 -1.55 9.90
CA PHE A 39 5.10 -1.79 8.64
C PHE A 39 4.42 -2.94 7.89
N PHE A 40 4.09 -2.70 6.62
CA PHE A 40 3.51 -3.69 5.72
C PHE A 40 4.36 -3.77 4.46
N ASP A 41 4.67 -4.98 4.02
CA ASP A 41 5.33 -5.20 2.75
C ASP A 41 4.69 -6.40 2.03
N ASP A 42 4.67 -6.31 0.71
CA ASP A 42 4.29 -7.39 -0.19
C ASP A 42 5.52 -7.67 -1.06
N THR A 43 6.47 -8.42 -0.49
CA THR A 43 7.62 -8.93 -1.23
C THR A 43 7.29 -10.30 -1.81
N GLU A 44 6.38 -10.41 -2.78
CA GLU A 44 6.37 -11.56 -3.69
C GLU A 44 7.54 -11.42 -4.69
N GLY A 45 8.76 -11.44 -4.16
CA GLY A 45 10.01 -11.42 -4.92
C GLY A 45 10.66 -12.80 -4.89
N GLY A 46 10.34 -13.63 -5.89
CA GLY A 46 11.07 -14.81 -6.36
C GLY A 46 11.94 -15.57 -5.34
N GLY A 47 11.40 -16.63 -4.75
CA GLY A 47 12.23 -17.70 -4.21
C GLY A 47 12.93 -18.47 -5.34
N ALA A 48 14.20 -18.17 -5.61
CA ALA A 48 15.24 -19.07 -6.13
C ALA A 48 16.62 -18.39 -6.09
#